data_AF-A0A2D7L8K6-F1
#
_entry.id   AF-A0A2D7L8K6-F1
#
_cell.length_a   1.000
_cell.length_b   1.000
_cell.length_c   1.000
_cell.angle_alpha   90.00
_cell.angle_beta   90.00
_cell.angle_gamma   90.00
#
_symmetry.space_group_name_H-M   'P 1'
#
loop_
_entity.id
_entity.type
_entity.pdbx_description
1 polymer ?
#
loop_
_entity_poly.entity_id
_entity_poly.type
_entity_poly.pdbx_seq_one_letter_code
_entity_poly.pdbx_strand_id
1 'polypeptide(L)'
;MQGAKTNPSILKNRQVALILISLLLLSSSSNTALADSGSDTARGSAKDPLLDISVDINEKVMMSDESLQAVFSLSGLSSTDTYILSWNLREGNTTQGNSLASDLFYFQPSGSNHYEAIEVWHFSTDSHLYLLTASIQKAGDPASITDTEQKFAVFRKSLSPDWTDLVMFGDSLSDTGNSYREWGTPDSPPYFGGRFTNGKVWLDRVHQWMGVSTTIGQGSDSGNNRAYGGATSENGYYLWVVTNVGRQVDDYTDTFSFDADEAIGIWAGGNDIRNGVDNGMEIVNNIEEHAIQVIDDGAETLLLFELPPIDRIPEFRDDSAESKAEKAERIDEFNAGIATLATDLTSEYGTTVYLIPAWQAFEEIYWNPSAFGFDNITHSACEHSGITCDSNDPIDPVPNRFIFFDDKHPTMAVHKYIAMFVKELVGESDYDGDGLADDEDLCDDSRPGEEVDSDGCPPPVDTDGDGILDEDDDCAGTPDGQTVDENGCAASQRDSDGDGVSDADDQCPETASGA
;
A
#
# COMPACT_ATOMS: atom_id res chain seq x y z
N MET A 1 -37.86 12.73 -49.46
CA MET A 1 -38.00 12.79 -47.98
C MET A 1 -37.16 11.64 -47.45
N GLN A 2 -35.83 11.71 -47.33
CA GLN A 2 -34.97 12.77 -46.78
C GLN A 2 -35.30 13.10 -45.31
N GLY A 3 -34.27 13.00 -44.46
CA GLY A 3 -34.35 13.07 -43.00
C GLY A 3 -34.03 11.72 -42.33
N ALA A 4 -32.87 11.44 -41.74
CA ALA A 4 -31.51 11.99 -41.75
C ALA A 4 -30.70 10.94 -40.97
N LYS A 5 -29.57 10.46 -41.51
CA LYS A 5 -28.60 9.65 -40.74
C LYS A 5 -27.59 10.59 -40.11
N THR A 6 -27.20 10.34 -38.87
CA THR A 6 -25.99 10.89 -38.24
C THR A 6 -25.29 9.78 -37.47
N ASN A 7 -24.03 9.50 -37.83
CA ASN A 7 -23.13 8.64 -37.06
C ASN A 7 -22.86 9.23 -35.67
N PRO A 8 -22.54 8.38 -34.68
CA PRO A 8 -21.55 8.67 -33.67
C PRO A 8 -20.26 7.91 -34.00
N SER A 9 -19.36 8.56 -34.73
CA SER A 9 -17.98 8.13 -34.90
C SER A 9 -17.11 9.37 -34.69
N ILE A 10 -16.58 9.55 -33.47
CA ILE A 10 -15.57 10.57 -33.10
C ILE A 10 -15.11 10.34 -31.64
N LEU A 11 -13.79 10.25 -31.47
CA LEU A 11 -13.01 10.40 -30.21
C LEU A 11 -13.28 9.40 -29.05
N LYS A 12 -12.58 8.26 -29.08
CA LYS A 12 -11.89 7.76 -27.87
C LYS A 12 -10.81 8.80 -27.52
N ASN A 13 -11.00 9.59 -26.48
CA ASN A 13 -9.92 10.41 -25.92
C ASN A 13 -9.19 9.59 -24.85
N ARG A 14 -7.88 9.35 -25.06
CA ARG A 14 -6.96 8.95 -23.99
C ARG A 14 -7.06 9.97 -22.85
N GLN A 15 -7.39 9.54 -21.64
CA GLN A 15 -7.21 10.38 -20.45
C GLN A 15 -5.78 10.27 -19.98
N VAL A 16 -4.90 11.08 -20.57
CA VAL A 16 -3.60 11.38 -19.94
C VAL A 16 -3.91 12.24 -18.72
N ALA A 17 -3.59 11.73 -17.52
CA ALA A 17 -3.80 12.43 -16.26
C ALA A 17 -2.75 13.53 -16.06
N LEU A 18 -2.87 14.65 -16.80
CA LEU A 18 -2.11 15.87 -16.50
C LEU A 18 -2.62 16.48 -15.18
N ILE A 19 -1.98 16.13 -14.06
CA ILE A 19 -2.19 16.81 -12.78
C ILE A 19 -1.51 18.17 -12.82
N LEU A 20 -2.31 19.20 -13.13
CA LEU A 20 -1.95 20.60 -12.99
C LEU A 20 -1.91 20.98 -11.50
N ILE A 21 -0.74 20.82 -10.85
CA ILE A 21 -0.51 21.30 -9.49
C ILE A 21 -0.62 22.84 -9.47
N SER A 22 -1.80 23.32 -9.11
CA SER A 22 -2.11 24.74 -9.03
C SER A 22 -1.77 25.27 -7.63
N LEU A 23 -0.52 25.69 -7.41
CA LEU A 23 -0.12 26.34 -6.16
C LEU A 23 -1.01 27.56 -5.85
N LEU A 24 -1.79 27.45 -4.78
CA LEU A 24 -2.52 28.57 -4.17
C LEU A 24 -1.95 28.83 -2.77
N LEU A 25 -1.11 29.85 -2.68
CA LEU A 25 -0.56 30.37 -1.43
C LEU A 25 -1.68 30.72 -0.44
N LEU A 26 -1.63 30.17 0.79
CA LEU A 26 -1.71 30.91 2.07
C LEU A 26 -1.89 29.99 3.29
N SER A 27 -0.80 29.64 3.97
CA SER A 27 -0.78 29.57 5.44
C SER A 27 0.65 29.64 5.97
N SER A 28 0.99 30.74 6.65
CA SER A 28 2.21 30.86 7.42
C SER A 28 2.05 30.13 8.76
N SER A 29 2.60 28.92 8.88
CA SER A 29 2.74 28.21 10.16
C SER A 29 4.14 28.46 10.75
N SER A 30 4.20 29.37 11.72
CA SER A 30 5.42 29.65 12.49
C SER A 30 5.76 28.46 13.38
N ASN A 31 6.65 27.56 12.94
CA ASN A 31 7.18 26.50 13.79
C ASN A 31 8.12 27.07 14.86
N THR A 32 7.59 27.33 16.06
CA THR A 32 8.39 27.50 17.26
C THR A 32 8.83 26.14 17.77
N ALA A 33 9.95 25.63 17.26
CA ALA A 33 10.60 24.45 17.82
C ALA A 33 11.01 24.72 19.28
N LEU A 34 10.64 23.79 20.18
CA LEU A 34 11.13 23.78 21.56
C LEU A 34 12.62 23.42 21.54
N ALA A 35 13.46 24.30 22.06
CA ALA A 35 14.90 24.06 22.13
C ALA A 35 15.25 23.15 23.33
N ASP A 36 15.78 21.96 23.04
CA ASP A 36 16.55 21.20 24.03
C ASP A 36 17.98 21.78 24.14
N SER A 37 18.53 21.80 25.35
CA SER A 37 19.77 22.48 25.70
C SER A 37 20.92 21.51 25.94
N GLY A 38 21.48 20.96 24.86
CA GLY A 38 22.74 20.21 24.86
C GLY A 38 23.88 21.06 24.30
N SER A 39 24.90 21.35 25.11
CA SER A 39 26.07 22.11 24.64
C SER A 39 27.14 21.19 24.05
N ASP A 40 27.54 21.41 22.80
CA ASP A 40 28.87 20.97 22.36
C ASP A 40 29.51 21.93 21.36
N THR A 41 30.80 22.23 21.58
CA THR A 41 31.53 23.24 20.82
C THR A 41 32.39 22.60 19.74
N ALA A 42 31.84 22.45 18.54
CA ALA A 42 32.59 22.08 17.34
C ALA A 42 32.61 23.24 16.33
N ARG A 43 33.79 23.53 15.75
CA ARG A 43 33.92 24.46 14.63
C ARG A 43 33.43 23.79 13.34
N GLY A 44 32.13 23.87 13.07
CA GLY A 44 31.58 23.57 11.74
C GLY A 44 31.93 24.67 10.73
N SER A 45 32.16 24.28 9.48
CA SER A 45 32.07 25.23 8.36
C SER A 45 30.65 25.75 8.29
N ALA A 46 30.46 27.03 7.99
CA ALA A 46 29.12 27.57 7.84
C ALA A 46 28.48 26.99 6.58
N LYS A 47 27.37 26.25 6.72
CA LYS A 47 26.45 25.99 5.60
C LYS A 47 26.05 27.33 4.97
N ASP A 48 25.89 27.38 3.66
CA ASP A 48 25.30 28.55 2.99
C ASP A 48 23.85 28.69 3.50
N PRO A 49 23.49 29.75 4.25
CA PRO A 49 22.23 29.81 4.99
C PRO A 49 21.00 30.07 4.11
N LEU A 50 21.14 29.92 2.78
CA LEU A 50 20.09 30.12 1.80
C LEU A 50 19.76 28.86 0.98
N LEU A 51 20.72 27.95 0.75
CA LEU A 51 20.51 26.78 -0.12
C LEU A 51 19.68 25.70 0.58
N ASP A 52 18.50 25.42 0.03
CA ASP A 52 17.51 24.53 0.63
C ASP A 52 16.90 23.56 -0.39
N ILE A 53 16.46 22.39 0.08
CA ILE A 53 15.82 21.33 -0.70
C ILE A 53 14.69 20.68 0.12
N SER A 54 13.49 20.62 -0.48
CA SER A 54 12.43 19.72 -0.05
C SER A 54 12.09 18.74 -1.15
N VAL A 55 11.51 17.60 -0.78
CA VAL A 55 10.94 16.62 -1.72
C VAL A 55 9.50 16.32 -1.30
N ASP A 56 8.60 16.39 -2.26
CA ASP A 56 7.23 15.91 -2.13
C ASP A 56 7.07 14.68 -3.03
N ILE A 57 6.34 13.66 -2.56
CA ILE A 57 6.03 12.44 -3.33
C ILE A 57 4.52 12.29 -3.52
N ASN A 58 4.10 11.60 -4.58
CA ASN A 58 2.69 11.35 -4.91
C ASN A 58 1.90 10.73 -3.77
N GLU A 59 2.36 9.60 -3.23
CA GLU A 59 1.69 8.87 -2.16
C GLU A 59 2.67 8.34 -1.12
N LYS A 60 2.19 8.18 0.12
CA LYS A 60 3.00 7.60 1.21
C LYS A 60 2.98 6.07 1.20
N VAL A 61 1.90 5.47 0.70
CA VAL A 61 1.74 4.02 0.65
C VAL A 61 1.15 3.63 -0.69
N MET A 62 1.99 3.00 -1.50
CA MET A 62 1.74 2.58 -2.88
C MET A 62 1.62 1.06 -3.00
N MET A 63 1.13 0.58 -4.14
CA MET A 63 1.28 -0.80 -4.60
C MET A 63 2.51 -0.92 -5.53
N SER A 64 2.98 -2.12 -5.85
CA SER A 64 4.13 -2.34 -6.74
C SER A 64 3.86 -1.91 -8.20
N ASP A 65 2.59 -1.92 -8.62
CA ASP A 65 2.07 -1.39 -9.89
C ASP A 65 1.89 0.14 -9.90
N GLU A 66 2.39 0.86 -8.89
CA GLU A 66 2.36 2.32 -8.82
C GLU A 66 3.77 2.94 -8.84
N SER A 67 4.00 3.88 -9.75
CA SER A 67 5.26 4.63 -9.80
C SER A 67 5.49 5.50 -8.55
N LEU A 68 6.73 5.57 -8.08
CA LEU A 68 7.19 6.65 -7.23
C LEU A 68 7.36 7.91 -8.09
N GLN A 69 6.52 8.92 -7.88
CA GLN A 69 6.68 10.24 -8.49
C GLN A 69 7.14 11.23 -7.41
N ALA A 70 8.32 11.82 -7.58
CA ALA A 70 8.90 12.75 -6.61
C ALA A 70 9.28 14.08 -7.26
N VAL A 71 8.97 15.19 -6.58
CA VAL A 71 9.29 16.56 -7.01
C VAL A 71 10.23 17.21 -6.00
N PHE A 72 11.45 17.49 -6.45
CA PHE A 72 12.46 18.23 -5.69
C PHE A 72 12.24 19.73 -5.85
N SER A 73 11.92 20.43 -4.76
CA SER A 73 11.82 21.88 -4.72
C SER A 73 13.10 22.48 -4.15
N LEU A 74 13.87 23.16 -5.00
CA LEU A 74 15.17 23.76 -4.65
C LEU A 74 15.03 25.27 -4.51
N SER A 75 15.67 25.86 -3.48
CA SER A 75 15.68 27.31 -3.28
C SER A 75 17.03 27.85 -2.79
N GLY A 76 17.20 29.18 -2.84
CA GLY A 76 18.47 29.85 -2.50
C GLY A 76 19.53 29.81 -3.61
N LEU A 77 19.14 29.47 -4.82
CA LEU A 77 20.04 29.26 -5.94
C LEU A 77 20.58 30.57 -6.55
N SER A 78 21.75 30.48 -7.18
CA SER A 78 22.41 31.57 -7.89
C SER A 78 22.56 31.23 -9.38
N SER A 79 22.05 32.09 -10.26
CA SER A 79 22.11 31.86 -11.71
C SER A 79 23.52 32.03 -12.32
N THR A 80 24.53 32.36 -11.52
CA THR A 80 25.95 32.36 -11.95
C THR A 80 26.69 31.07 -11.58
N ASP A 81 26.05 30.19 -10.81
CA ASP A 81 26.69 29.01 -10.24
C ASP A 81 26.07 27.72 -10.81
N THR A 82 26.90 26.69 -11.00
CA THR A 82 26.43 25.35 -11.33
C THR A 82 26.14 24.59 -10.04
N TYR A 83 25.06 23.83 -10.03
CA TYR A 83 24.64 22.98 -8.93
C TYR A 83 24.60 21.51 -9.35
N ILE A 84 24.66 20.64 -8.34
CA ILE A 84 24.60 19.20 -8.44
C ILE A 84 23.46 18.75 -7.54
N LEU A 85 22.36 18.30 -8.14
CA LEU A 85 21.32 17.53 -7.45
C LEU A 85 21.69 16.05 -7.59
N SER A 86 21.73 15.31 -6.49
CA SER A 86 21.81 13.84 -6.54
C SER A 86 20.72 13.24 -5.68
N TRP A 87 20.10 12.16 -6.15
CA TRP A 87 19.09 11.43 -5.41
C TRP A 87 19.40 9.93 -5.43
N ASN A 88 18.89 9.22 -4.44
CA ASN A 88 19.11 7.79 -4.26
C ASN A 88 17.92 7.18 -3.52
N LEU A 89 17.20 6.30 -4.22
CA LEU A 89 16.13 5.47 -3.70
C LEU A 89 16.71 4.17 -3.14
N ARG A 90 16.31 3.83 -1.92
CA ARG A 90 16.76 2.63 -1.21
C ARG A 90 15.63 1.77 -0.70
N GLU A 91 15.92 0.49 -0.66
CA GLU A 91 15.23 -0.50 0.15
C GLU A 91 15.40 -0.17 1.64
N GLY A 92 14.37 -0.41 2.44
CA GLY A 92 14.34 -0.14 3.88
C GLY A 92 14.22 1.34 4.24
N ASN A 93 14.06 1.59 5.54
CA ASN A 93 13.90 2.92 6.14
C ASN A 93 15.22 3.62 6.54
N THR A 94 16.39 3.08 6.13
CA THR A 94 17.71 3.60 6.49
C THR A 94 18.65 3.74 5.30
N THR A 95 19.70 4.54 5.46
CA THR A 95 20.77 4.70 4.45
C THR A 95 21.67 3.46 4.28
N GLN A 96 21.43 2.37 5.01
CA GLN A 96 22.19 1.12 4.90
C GLN A 96 21.62 0.14 3.85
N GLY A 97 20.35 0.32 3.45
CA GLY A 97 19.71 -0.58 2.48
C GLY A 97 20.25 -0.44 1.06
N ASN A 98 19.89 -1.40 0.21
CA ASN A 98 20.33 -1.48 -1.17
C ASN A 98 19.89 -0.25 -1.97
N SER A 99 20.75 0.21 -2.88
CA SER A 99 20.41 1.29 -3.82
C SER A 99 19.64 0.69 -4.98
N LEU A 100 18.37 1.08 -5.13
CA LEU A 100 17.46 0.56 -6.14
C LEU A 100 17.54 1.42 -7.41
N ALA A 101 17.47 2.74 -7.25
CA ALA A 101 17.63 3.71 -8.33
C ALA A 101 18.35 4.98 -7.84
N SER A 102 19.09 5.65 -8.72
CA SER A 102 19.77 6.92 -8.39
C SER A 102 20.26 7.65 -9.64
N ASP A 103 20.22 8.97 -9.62
CA ASP A 103 20.82 9.81 -10.67
C ASP A 103 21.45 11.08 -10.08
N LEU A 104 22.22 11.79 -10.91
CA LEU A 104 22.96 13.00 -10.57
C LEU A 104 22.89 14.03 -11.71
N PHE A 105 22.16 15.12 -11.45
CA PHE A 105 21.91 16.20 -12.40
C PHE A 105 22.83 17.40 -12.17
N TYR A 106 23.55 17.80 -13.22
CA TYR A 106 24.27 19.07 -13.28
C TYR A 106 23.42 20.13 -13.96
N PHE A 107 23.14 21.24 -13.28
CA PHE A 107 22.34 22.33 -13.85
C PHE A 107 22.85 23.71 -13.43
N GLN A 108 22.54 24.73 -14.25
CA GLN A 108 22.73 26.13 -13.90
C GLN A 108 21.34 26.81 -13.91
N PRO A 109 20.82 27.27 -12.76
CA PRO A 109 19.44 27.69 -12.65
C PRO A 109 19.19 29.06 -13.28
N SER A 110 17.97 29.28 -13.79
CA SER A 110 17.56 30.57 -14.35
C SER A 110 17.16 31.62 -13.30
N GLY A 111 17.02 31.21 -12.03
CA GLY A 111 16.59 32.06 -10.92
C GLY A 111 16.96 31.47 -9.56
N SER A 112 16.35 31.97 -8.48
CA SER A 112 16.63 31.50 -7.11
C SER A 112 15.99 30.16 -6.74
N ASN A 113 15.06 29.68 -7.57
CA ASN A 113 14.30 28.47 -7.33
C ASN A 113 14.40 27.58 -8.57
N HIS A 114 14.37 26.26 -8.36
CA HIS A 114 14.34 25.25 -9.41
C HIS A 114 13.47 24.08 -8.94
N TYR A 115 12.89 23.37 -9.90
CA TYR A 115 12.08 22.18 -9.66
C TYR A 115 12.60 21.08 -10.59
N GLU A 116 12.86 19.91 -10.02
CA GLU A 116 13.23 18.72 -10.77
C GLU A 116 12.28 17.59 -10.39
N ALA A 117 11.88 16.76 -11.34
CA ALA A 117 10.91 15.70 -11.11
C ALA A 117 11.45 14.35 -11.59
N ILE A 118 11.23 13.31 -10.80
CA ILE A 118 11.58 11.93 -11.15
C ILE A 118 10.35 11.03 -11.06
N GLU A 119 10.35 9.99 -11.88
CA GLU A 119 9.39 8.90 -11.87
C GLU A 119 10.20 7.60 -11.87
N VAL A 120 9.89 6.68 -10.95
CA VAL A 120 10.56 5.38 -10.84
C VAL A 120 9.50 4.28 -10.77
N TRP A 121 9.59 3.35 -11.71
CA TRP A 121 8.77 2.14 -11.81
C TRP A 121 9.55 0.91 -11.31
N HIS A 122 8.85 -0.17 -10.98
CA HIS A 122 9.38 -1.53 -10.78
C HIS A 122 10.64 -1.59 -9.90
N PHE A 123 10.62 -0.81 -8.81
CA PHE A 123 11.72 -0.71 -7.84
C PHE A 123 11.46 -1.52 -6.56
N SER A 124 10.25 -2.04 -6.39
CA SER A 124 9.84 -2.72 -5.16
C SER A 124 10.46 -4.11 -5.04
N THR A 125 10.50 -4.60 -3.80
CA THR A 125 11.22 -5.78 -3.31
C THR A 125 10.34 -6.49 -2.28
N ASP A 126 10.81 -7.56 -1.65
CA ASP A 126 10.16 -8.17 -0.48
C ASP A 126 10.14 -7.23 0.77
N SER A 127 10.75 -6.05 0.71
CA SER A 127 10.63 -5.03 1.76
C SER A 127 9.42 -4.14 1.54
N HIS A 128 8.62 -3.90 2.56
CA HIS A 128 7.55 -2.89 2.49
C HIS A 128 8.06 -1.44 2.63
N LEU A 129 9.27 -1.22 3.16
CA LEU A 129 9.75 0.11 3.55
C LEU A 129 10.80 0.64 2.57
N TYR A 130 10.73 1.94 2.26
CA TYR A 130 11.65 2.58 1.31
C TYR A 130 12.09 3.96 1.79
N LEU A 131 13.27 4.38 1.31
CA LEU A 131 13.88 5.67 1.61
C LEU A 131 14.39 6.34 0.34
N LEU A 132 13.71 7.39 -0.10
CA LEU A 132 14.24 8.36 -1.06
C LEU A 132 15.10 9.38 -0.31
N THR A 133 16.39 9.44 -0.62
CA THR A 133 17.29 10.52 -0.19
C THR A 133 17.63 11.43 -1.36
N ALA A 134 17.76 12.73 -1.12
CA ALA A 134 18.31 13.65 -2.11
C ALA A 134 19.16 14.74 -1.46
N SER A 135 20.14 15.24 -2.21
CA SER A 135 21.04 16.30 -1.79
C SER A 135 21.33 17.29 -2.90
N ILE A 136 21.44 18.56 -2.54
CA ILE A 136 21.80 19.67 -3.41
C ILE A 136 23.12 20.29 -2.92
N GLN A 137 24.06 20.50 -3.84
CA GLN A 137 25.31 21.22 -3.55
C GLN A 137 25.73 22.09 -4.74
N LYS A 138 26.48 23.16 -4.46
CA LYS A 138 27.16 23.96 -5.47
C LYS A 138 28.38 23.20 -6.01
N ALA A 139 28.52 23.16 -7.33
CA ALA A 139 29.60 22.43 -7.99
C ALA A 139 30.97 23.00 -7.57
N GLY A 140 31.83 22.12 -7.03
CA GLY A 140 33.15 22.50 -6.52
C GLY A 140 33.16 23.04 -5.08
N ASP A 141 32.01 23.11 -4.39
CA ASP A 141 31.92 23.50 -2.98
C ASP A 141 31.13 22.47 -2.14
N PRO A 142 31.77 21.37 -1.69
CA PRO A 142 31.11 20.34 -0.88
C PRO A 142 30.62 20.83 0.50
N ALA A 143 31.03 22.03 0.96
CA ALA A 143 30.55 22.59 2.22
C ALA A 143 29.14 23.20 2.10
N SER A 144 28.63 23.35 0.88
CA SER A 144 27.30 23.87 0.59
C SER A 144 26.17 22.83 0.70
N ILE A 145 26.46 21.56 0.97
CA ILE A 145 25.48 20.47 0.88
C ILE A 145 24.28 20.63 1.85
N THR A 146 23.08 20.48 1.27
CA THR A 146 21.80 20.35 1.99
C THR A 146 21.09 19.09 1.50
N ASP A 147 20.46 18.35 2.42
CA ASP A 147 19.96 16.99 2.22
C ASP A 147 18.49 16.87 2.66
N THR A 148 17.73 15.89 2.14
CA THR A 148 16.32 15.62 2.50
C THR A 148 15.93 14.12 2.47
N GLU A 149 14.93 13.72 3.27
CA GLU A 149 14.20 12.41 3.30
C GLU A 149 12.71 12.60 3.68
N GLN A 150 11.74 11.74 3.31
CA GLN A 150 11.71 10.84 2.15
C GLN A 150 11.42 9.34 2.41
N LYS A 151 10.89 8.96 3.58
CA LYS A 151 10.37 7.60 3.84
C LYS A 151 8.96 7.36 3.28
N PHE A 152 8.69 6.16 2.79
CA PHE A 152 7.38 5.71 2.30
C PHE A 152 7.30 4.18 2.32
N ALA A 153 6.13 3.61 2.01
CA ALA A 153 5.92 2.18 1.93
C ALA A 153 5.34 1.73 0.56
N VAL A 154 5.63 0.50 0.17
CA VAL A 154 5.08 -0.17 -1.02
C VAL A 154 4.68 -1.59 -0.63
N PHE A 155 3.47 -2.01 -1.02
CA PHE A 155 2.99 -3.39 -0.87
C PHE A 155 2.99 -4.08 -2.24
N ARG A 156 3.19 -5.40 -2.27
CA ARG A 156 3.07 -6.13 -3.54
C ARG A 156 1.63 -6.12 -4.01
N LYS A 157 1.46 -5.90 -5.30
CA LYS A 157 0.19 -6.06 -6.00
C LYS A 157 -0.11 -7.55 -6.17
N SER A 158 -1.39 -7.89 -6.08
CA SER A 158 -1.82 -9.30 -6.04
C SER A 158 -3.20 -9.48 -6.66
N LEU A 159 -3.36 -10.56 -7.40
CA LEU A 159 -4.63 -11.09 -7.87
C LEU A 159 -5.44 -11.62 -6.68
N SER A 160 -6.75 -11.43 -6.72
CA SER A 160 -7.63 -12.00 -5.70
C SER A 160 -7.72 -13.52 -5.87
N PRO A 161 -7.68 -14.30 -4.77
CA PRO A 161 -7.95 -15.74 -4.86
C PRO A 161 -9.36 -15.98 -5.41
N ASP A 162 -9.55 -17.13 -6.06
CA ASP A 162 -10.80 -17.57 -6.71
C ASP A 162 -11.97 -17.88 -5.74
N TRP A 163 -11.94 -17.36 -4.51
CA TRP A 163 -12.98 -17.59 -3.51
C TRP A 163 -14.29 -16.89 -3.88
N THR A 164 -15.41 -17.60 -3.76
CA THR A 164 -16.75 -17.08 -4.08
C THR A 164 -17.31 -16.15 -3.01
N ASP A 165 -16.89 -16.30 -1.75
CA ASP A 165 -17.14 -15.37 -0.66
C ASP A 165 -16.08 -15.49 0.46
N LEU A 166 -16.06 -14.52 1.38
CA LEU A 166 -15.30 -14.56 2.64
C LEU A 166 -16.26 -14.33 3.82
N VAL A 167 -16.57 -15.39 4.56
CA VAL A 167 -17.45 -15.32 5.74
C VAL A 167 -16.64 -14.97 6.98
N MET A 168 -16.93 -13.84 7.62
CA MET A 168 -16.14 -13.29 8.72
C MET A 168 -16.88 -13.32 10.06
N PHE A 169 -16.32 -14.05 11.02
CA PHE A 169 -16.70 -14.09 12.44
C PHE A 169 -15.69 -13.30 13.28
N GLY A 170 -16.14 -12.49 14.24
CA GLY A 170 -15.21 -11.68 15.04
C GLY A 170 -15.81 -10.51 15.80
N ASP A 171 -14.98 -9.49 16.02
CA ASP A 171 -15.29 -8.33 16.85
C ASP A 171 -15.37 -6.98 16.10
N SER A 172 -15.17 -5.86 16.80
CA SER A 172 -15.23 -4.49 16.27
C SER A 172 -14.20 -4.19 15.17
N LEU A 173 -13.11 -4.94 15.08
CA LEU A 173 -12.12 -4.78 14.00
C LEU A 173 -12.67 -5.21 12.64
N SER A 174 -13.71 -6.05 12.63
CA SER A 174 -14.34 -6.62 11.43
C SER A 174 -15.82 -6.25 11.29
N ASP A 175 -16.51 -5.82 12.34
CA ASP A 175 -17.93 -5.44 12.32
C ASP A 175 -18.21 -4.28 11.33
N THR A 176 -19.18 -4.50 10.44
CA THR A 176 -19.65 -3.52 9.45
C THR A 176 -21.05 -2.95 9.74
N GLY A 177 -21.60 -3.21 10.92
CA GLY A 177 -22.84 -2.62 11.41
C GLY A 177 -23.81 -3.59 12.10
N ASN A 178 -23.38 -4.79 12.52
CA ASN A 178 -24.20 -5.70 13.31
C ASN A 178 -24.52 -5.11 14.68
N SER A 179 -23.51 -4.64 15.43
CA SER A 179 -23.73 -3.94 16.70
C SER A 179 -24.55 -2.66 16.52
N TYR A 180 -24.39 -1.97 15.39
CA TYR A 180 -25.14 -0.76 15.09
C TYR A 180 -26.61 -1.05 14.77
N ARG A 181 -26.88 -2.12 14.02
CA ARG A 181 -28.24 -2.59 13.72
C ARG A 181 -29.00 -2.99 14.98
N GLU A 182 -28.33 -3.65 15.92
CA GLU A 182 -28.96 -4.16 17.15
C GLU A 182 -29.13 -3.08 18.24
N TRP A 183 -28.10 -2.27 18.49
CA TRP A 183 -28.04 -1.37 19.65
C TRP A 183 -27.91 0.11 19.30
N GLY A 184 -27.67 0.46 18.02
CA GLY A 184 -27.30 1.80 17.62
C GLY A 184 -25.84 2.18 17.96
N THR A 185 -25.03 1.21 18.38
CA THR A 185 -23.64 1.40 18.80
C THR A 185 -22.68 0.83 17.73
N PRO A 186 -21.66 1.57 17.29
CA PRO A 186 -21.23 2.88 17.79
C PRO A 186 -22.02 4.04 17.14
N ASP A 187 -22.06 5.20 17.80
CA ASP A 187 -22.75 6.40 17.30
C ASP A 187 -22.27 6.75 15.88
N SER A 188 -23.17 6.83 14.91
CA SER A 188 -22.82 7.08 13.50
C SER A 188 -23.62 8.26 12.92
N PRO A 189 -23.02 9.45 12.72
CA PRO A 189 -21.64 9.84 13.08
C PRO A 189 -21.41 9.91 14.60
N PRO A 190 -20.15 9.90 15.10
CA PRO A 190 -18.90 10.16 14.38
C PRO A 190 -18.28 8.95 13.67
N TYR A 191 -18.66 7.72 14.04
CA TYR A 191 -18.20 6.52 13.37
C TYR A 191 -18.84 6.36 11.98
N PHE A 192 -18.18 5.65 11.08
CA PHE A 192 -18.64 5.48 9.70
C PHE A 192 -19.59 4.29 9.56
N GLY A 193 -20.89 4.55 9.30
CA GLY A 193 -21.86 3.51 8.91
C GLY A 193 -21.91 2.29 9.84
N GLY A 194 -21.79 2.51 11.15
CA GLY A 194 -21.77 1.45 12.16
C GLY A 194 -20.46 0.65 12.32
N ARG A 195 -19.40 0.95 11.56
CA ARG A 195 -18.05 0.39 11.78
C ARG A 195 -17.40 1.07 12.98
N PHE A 196 -16.53 0.38 13.72
CA PHE A 196 -15.75 0.99 14.82
C PHE A 196 -14.53 1.81 14.33
N THR A 197 -14.68 2.54 13.23
CA THR A 197 -13.63 3.42 12.67
C THR A 197 -14.26 4.58 11.89
N ASN A 198 -13.44 5.50 11.39
CA ASN A 198 -13.86 6.69 10.63
C ASN A 198 -14.07 6.44 9.12
N GLY A 199 -14.18 5.18 8.69
CA GLY A 199 -14.33 4.78 7.29
C GLY A 199 -14.59 3.29 7.12
N LYS A 200 -14.20 2.75 5.96
CA LYS A 200 -14.21 1.30 5.69
C LYS A 200 -13.20 0.56 6.60
N VAL A 201 -13.64 -0.55 7.21
CA VAL A 201 -12.73 -1.51 7.87
C VAL A 201 -11.94 -2.31 6.83
N TRP A 202 -11.06 -3.21 7.26
CA TRP A 202 -10.21 -4.01 6.38
C TRP A 202 -11.07 -4.93 5.48
N LEU A 203 -12.09 -5.58 6.04
CA LEU A 203 -12.99 -6.51 5.33
C LEU A 203 -13.76 -5.82 4.19
N ASP A 204 -14.23 -4.59 4.39
CA ASP A 204 -14.87 -3.75 3.35
C ASP A 204 -13.96 -3.50 2.11
N ARG A 205 -12.66 -3.77 2.22
CA ARG A 205 -11.62 -3.56 1.19
C ARG A 205 -11.11 -4.86 0.58
N VAL A 206 -11.10 -5.96 1.35
CA VAL A 206 -10.80 -7.31 0.85
C VAL A 206 -11.96 -7.83 0.01
N HIS A 207 -13.21 -7.73 0.50
CA HIS A 207 -14.39 -8.08 -0.29
C HIS A 207 -14.48 -7.29 -1.60
N GLN A 208 -14.17 -5.98 -1.56
CA GLN A 208 -14.16 -5.16 -2.77
C GLN A 208 -13.12 -5.62 -3.81
N TRP A 209 -12.01 -6.21 -3.38
CA TRP A 209 -10.95 -6.74 -4.25
C TRP A 209 -11.33 -8.09 -4.85
N MET A 210 -11.93 -8.98 -4.05
CA MET A 210 -12.57 -10.23 -4.52
C MET A 210 -13.82 -10.00 -5.39
N GLY A 211 -14.29 -8.75 -5.55
CA GLY A 211 -15.54 -8.44 -6.26
C GLY A 211 -16.84 -8.78 -5.51
N VAL A 212 -16.75 -9.25 -4.26
CA VAL A 212 -17.90 -9.64 -3.43
C VAL A 212 -18.44 -8.46 -2.60
N SER A 213 -19.66 -8.59 -2.07
CA SER A 213 -20.33 -7.52 -1.30
C SER A 213 -20.37 -7.82 0.20
N THR A 214 -19.78 -6.96 1.02
CA THR A 214 -19.90 -7.06 2.49
C THR A 214 -21.34 -6.82 2.95
N THR A 215 -21.93 -7.80 3.61
CA THR A 215 -23.33 -7.79 4.06
C THR A 215 -23.45 -8.29 5.50
N ILE A 216 -24.16 -7.55 6.35
CA ILE A 216 -24.32 -7.87 7.77
C ILE A 216 -25.34 -9.00 7.99
N GLY A 217 -24.97 -10.04 8.74
CA GLY A 217 -25.80 -11.21 9.05
C GLY A 217 -26.06 -11.40 10.56
N GLN A 218 -27.29 -11.73 10.94
CA GLN A 218 -27.76 -11.83 12.34
C GLN A 218 -28.59 -13.10 12.54
N GLY A 219 -28.20 -13.99 13.45
CA GLY A 219 -28.93 -15.25 13.63
C GLY A 219 -29.05 -16.02 12.31
N SER A 220 -30.26 -16.48 11.97
CA SER A 220 -30.56 -17.13 10.70
C SER A 220 -30.63 -16.21 9.46
N ASP A 221 -30.37 -14.90 9.58
CA ASP A 221 -30.32 -14.01 8.42
C ASP A 221 -29.06 -14.29 7.58
N SER A 222 -29.20 -14.20 6.26
CA SER A 222 -28.06 -14.25 5.33
C SER A 222 -27.14 -13.04 5.50
N GLY A 223 -25.83 -13.25 5.36
CA GLY A 223 -24.84 -12.18 5.27
C GLY A 223 -23.47 -12.68 5.71
N ASN A 224 -22.44 -12.34 4.93
CA ASN A 224 -21.05 -12.81 5.10
C ASN A 224 -20.28 -12.12 6.23
N ASN A 225 -20.78 -11.01 6.79
CA ASN A 225 -20.21 -10.42 8.00
C ASN A 225 -21.07 -10.72 9.23
N ARG A 226 -20.52 -11.55 10.11
CA ARG A 226 -21.15 -12.04 11.35
C ARG A 226 -20.59 -11.36 12.61
N ALA A 227 -19.54 -10.56 12.47
CA ALA A 227 -18.80 -9.94 13.56
C ALA A 227 -19.62 -8.88 14.32
N TYR A 228 -19.38 -8.73 15.63
CA TYR A 228 -20.03 -7.73 16.49
C TYR A 228 -19.00 -7.00 17.36
N GLY A 229 -19.04 -5.66 17.36
CA GLY A 229 -18.25 -4.88 18.30
C GLY A 229 -18.44 -5.28 19.76
N GLY A 230 -17.33 -5.61 20.42
CA GLY A 230 -17.27 -6.06 21.82
C GLY A 230 -17.34 -7.58 22.03
N ALA A 231 -17.47 -8.39 20.97
CA ALA A 231 -17.48 -9.85 21.06
C ALA A 231 -16.16 -10.39 21.64
N THR A 232 -16.25 -11.38 22.54
CA THR A 232 -15.12 -12.19 23.00
C THR A 232 -15.00 -13.49 22.18
N SER A 233 -13.90 -14.23 22.37
CA SER A 233 -13.69 -15.55 21.74
C SER A 233 -14.65 -16.63 22.25
N GLU A 234 -15.26 -16.46 23.43
CA GLU A 234 -16.17 -17.42 24.04
C GLU A 234 -17.39 -17.77 23.14
N ASN A 235 -18.15 -18.80 23.51
CA ASN A 235 -19.52 -18.98 23.01
C ASN A 235 -20.52 -18.20 23.91
N GLY A 236 -21.74 -17.96 23.42
CA GLY A 236 -22.82 -17.31 24.13
C GLY A 236 -22.82 -15.79 24.00
N TYR A 237 -23.05 -15.09 25.12
CA TYR A 237 -23.22 -13.63 25.14
C TYR A 237 -22.36 -12.95 26.20
N TYR A 238 -21.49 -12.04 25.79
CA TYR A 238 -20.83 -11.12 26.71
C TYR A 238 -21.85 -10.08 27.23
N LEU A 239 -21.84 -9.89 28.55
CA LEU A 239 -22.79 -9.02 29.29
C LEU A 239 -24.28 -9.26 28.96
N TRP A 240 -24.65 -10.49 28.60
CA TRP A 240 -26.02 -10.91 28.22
C TRP A 240 -26.58 -10.30 26.92
N VAL A 241 -25.78 -9.54 26.18
CA VAL A 241 -26.24 -8.83 24.97
C VAL A 241 -25.32 -9.00 23.77
N VAL A 242 -24.00 -8.93 23.93
CA VAL A 242 -23.07 -8.98 22.79
C VAL A 242 -22.87 -10.43 22.35
N THR A 243 -23.18 -10.73 21.09
CA THR A 243 -23.02 -12.05 20.49
C THR A 243 -21.54 -12.39 20.34
N ASN A 244 -21.03 -13.29 21.19
CA ASN A 244 -19.62 -13.72 21.13
C ASN A 244 -19.35 -14.61 19.92
N VAL A 245 -18.08 -14.79 19.56
CA VAL A 245 -17.70 -15.42 18.28
C VAL A 245 -18.22 -16.85 18.15
N GLY A 246 -18.18 -17.67 19.21
CA GLY A 246 -18.77 -19.01 19.16
C GLY A 246 -20.28 -19.00 18.91
N ARG A 247 -20.98 -17.98 19.41
CA ARG A 247 -22.42 -17.82 19.13
C ARG A 247 -22.68 -17.38 17.69
N GLN A 248 -21.80 -16.55 17.12
CA GLN A 248 -21.90 -16.14 15.72
C GLN A 248 -21.75 -17.36 14.78
N VAL A 249 -20.83 -18.28 15.12
CA VAL A 249 -20.59 -19.55 14.41
C VAL A 249 -21.76 -20.53 14.58
N ASP A 250 -22.25 -20.73 15.81
CA ASP A 250 -23.48 -21.51 16.07
C ASP A 250 -24.65 -20.99 15.22
N ASP A 251 -24.93 -19.68 15.28
CA ASP A 251 -26.05 -19.06 14.56
C ASP A 251 -25.92 -19.15 13.02
N TYR A 252 -24.70 -19.29 12.48
CA TYR A 252 -24.48 -19.53 11.06
C TYR A 252 -24.69 -21.00 10.71
N THR A 253 -23.94 -21.90 11.36
CA THR A 253 -23.92 -23.36 11.09
C THR A 253 -25.24 -24.06 11.44
N ASP A 254 -26.09 -23.48 12.29
CA ASP A 254 -27.49 -23.92 12.48
C ASP A 254 -28.39 -23.73 11.23
N THR A 255 -27.97 -22.88 10.27
CA THR A 255 -28.81 -22.40 9.14
C THR A 255 -28.18 -22.61 7.76
N PHE A 256 -26.87 -22.42 7.66
CA PHE A 256 -26.07 -22.43 6.43
C PHE A 256 -24.95 -23.46 6.60
N SER A 257 -24.38 -23.92 5.49
CA SER A 257 -23.13 -24.71 5.43
C SER A 257 -22.14 -23.98 4.53
N PHE A 258 -20.87 -24.35 4.58
CA PHE A 258 -19.83 -23.76 3.73
C PHE A 258 -19.63 -24.56 2.44
N ASP A 259 -19.44 -23.86 1.32
CA ASP A 259 -18.94 -24.46 0.07
C ASP A 259 -17.39 -24.40 0.04
N ALA A 260 -16.76 -25.33 -0.69
CA ALA A 260 -15.29 -25.50 -0.69
C ALA A 260 -14.52 -24.31 -1.33
N ASP A 261 -15.20 -23.48 -2.10
CA ASP A 261 -14.70 -22.23 -2.68
C ASP A 261 -15.01 -20.99 -1.82
N GLU A 262 -15.53 -21.14 -0.60
CA GLU A 262 -15.63 -20.08 0.40
C GLU A 262 -14.44 -20.08 1.37
N ALA A 263 -13.99 -18.88 1.77
CA ALA A 263 -13.02 -18.71 2.86
C ALA A 263 -13.70 -18.26 4.15
N ILE A 264 -13.26 -18.77 5.29
CA ILE A 264 -13.88 -18.46 6.60
C ILE A 264 -12.84 -17.77 7.51
N GLY A 265 -13.11 -16.52 7.90
CA GLY A 265 -12.26 -15.76 8.80
C GLY A 265 -12.75 -15.75 10.24
N ILE A 266 -11.84 -15.98 11.20
CA ILE A 266 -12.12 -15.90 12.65
C ILE A 266 -11.09 -14.96 13.29
N TRP A 267 -11.53 -13.78 13.76
CA TRP A 267 -10.67 -12.82 14.47
C TRP A 267 -11.30 -12.38 15.79
N ALA A 268 -10.73 -12.85 16.91
CA ALA A 268 -11.22 -12.63 18.27
C ALA A 268 -10.05 -12.53 19.26
N GLY A 269 -10.34 -12.25 20.53
CA GLY A 269 -9.35 -12.23 21.62
C GLY A 269 -9.01 -10.83 22.14
N GLY A 270 -9.24 -9.78 21.34
CA GLY A 270 -8.92 -8.43 21.76
C GLY A 270 -9.78 -7.95 22.94
N ASN A 271 -11.08 -8.27 22.92
CA ASN A 271 -11.97 -8.00 24.03
C ASN A 271 -11.70 -8.90 25.24
N ASP A 272 -11.30 -10.15 25.04
CA ASP A 272 -10.95 -11.11 26.09
C ASP A 272 -9.80 -10.58 26.98
N ILE A 273 -8.69 -10.15 26.36
CA ILE A 273 -7.55 -9.56 27.08
C ILE A 273 -7.93 -8.23 27.74
N ARG A 274 -8.72 -7.38 27.06
CA ARG A 274 -9.23 -6.12 27.64
C ARG A 274 -10.17 -6.35 28.83
N ASN A 275 -10.94 -7.43 28.82
CA ASN A 275 -11.87 -7.83 29.87
C ASN A 275 -11.19 -8.59 31.02
N GLY A 276 -9.90 -8.92 30.89
CA GLY A 276 -9.08 -9.47 31.97
C GLY A 276 -8.98 -10.99 32.01
N VAL A 277 -9.11 -11.69 30.86
CA VAL A 277 -8.62 -13.08 30.74
C VAL A 277 -7.13 -13.11 31.09
N ASP A 278 -6.71 -14.09 31.90
CA ASP A 278 -5.36 -14.13 32.48
C ASP A 278 -4.36 -15.02 31.70
N ASN A 279 -4.84 -15.82 30.75
CA ASN A 279 -4.09 -16.80 29.96
C ASN A 279 -4.44 -16.72 28.46
N GLY A 280 -3.46 -16.45 27.60
CA GLY A 280 -3.68 -16.31 26.15
C GLY A 280 -4.20 -17.60 25.49
N MET A 281 -3.85 -18.77 26.01
CA MET A 281 -4.28 -20.07 25.45
C MET A 281 -5.76 -20.37 25.65
N GLU A 282 -6.45 -19.73 26.60
CA GLU A 282 -7.92 -19.91 26.74
C GLU A 282 -8.65 -19.40 25.50
N ILE A 283 -8.19 -18.27 24.96
CA ILE A 283 -8.70 -17.65 23.74
C ILE A 283 -8.40 -18.53 22.51
N VAL A 284 -7.20 -19.12 22.44
CA VAL A 284 -6.80 -20.04 21.36
C VAL A 284 -7.67 -21.30 21.36
N ASN A 285 -7.91 -21.92 22.52
CA ASN A 285 -8.78 -23.09 22.63
C ASN A 285 -10.22 -22.78 22.20
N ASN A 286 -10.75 -21.59 22.52
CA ASN A 286 -12.07 -21.18 22.03
C ASN A 286 -12.09 -21.06 20.50
N ILE A 287 -11.05 -20.48 19.90
CA ILE A 287 -10.95 -20.36 18.43
C ILE A 287 -10.76 -21.74 17.78
N GLU A 288 -10.05 -22.68 18.41
CA GLU A 288 -9.94 -24.08 17.97
C GLU A 288 -11.30 -24.76 17.91
N GLU A 289 -12.14 -24.65 18.96
CA GLU A 289 -13.50 -25.21 18.95
C GLU A 289 -14.33 -24.67 17.77
N HIS A 290 -14.28 -23.35 17.52
CA HIS A 290 -15.02 -22.72 16.43
C HIS A 290 -14.47 -23.07 15.05
N ALA A 291 -13.14 -23.17 14.91
CA ALA A 291 -12.46 -23.54 13.67
C ALA A 291 -12.80 -24.98 13.26
N ILE A 292 -12.78 -25.91 14.22
CA ILE A 292 -13.20 -27.30 13.98
C ILE A 292 -14.68 -27.36 13.60
N GLN A 293 -15.56 -26.56 14.24
CA GLN A 293 -16.98 -26.51 13.91
C GLN A 293 -17.25 -26.05 12.47
N VAL A 294 -16.53 -25.04 11.95
CA VAL A 294 -16.70 -24.61 10.55
C VAL A 294 -16.09 -25.59 9.55
N ILE A 295 -15.01 -26.30 9.91
CA ILE A 295 -14.43 -27.39 9.10
C ILE A 295 -15.41 -28.58 8.99
N ASP A 296 -15.99 -29.01 10.13
CA ASP A 296 -17.00 -30.08 10.17
C ASP A 296 -18.26 -29.74 9.35
N ASP A 297 -18.52 -28.45 9.12
CA ASP A 297 -19.64 -27.90 8.33
C ASP A 297 -19.26 -27.48 6.89
N GLY A 298 -18.04 -27.82 6.44
CA GLY A 298 -17.63 -27.78 5.04
C GLY A 298 -16.44 -26.87 4.69
N ALA A 299 -15.91 -26.08 5.63
CA ALA A 299 -14.86 -25.10 5.33
C ALA A 299 -13.51 -25.76 4.95
N GLU A 300 -13.08 -25.58 3.69
CA GLU A 300 -11.76 -26.03 3.21
C GLU A 300 -10.67 -24.94 3.33
N THR A 301 -11.03 -23.66 3.52
CA THR A 301 -10.09 -22.53 3.69
C THR A 301 -10.43 -21.67 4.92
N LEU A 302 -9.44 -21.43 5.79
CA LEU A 302 -9.55 -20.57 6.98
C LEU A 302 -8.59 -19.39 6.96
N LEU A 303 -9.03 -18.25 7.49
CA LEU A 303 -8.19 -17.10 7.87
C LEU A 303 -8.22 -16.96 9.40
N LEU A 304 -7.10 -17.28 10.05
CA LEU A 304 -6.86 -16.99 11.47
C LEU A 304 -5.97 -15.75 11.60
N PHE A 305 -6.05 -15.06 12.73
CA PHE A 305 -5.41 -13.76 12.89
C PHE A 305 -4.61 -13.70 14.19
N GLU A 306 -3.41 -13.13 14.14
CA GLU A 306 -2.73 -12.64 15.33
C GLU A 306 -3.52 -11.50 15.99
N LEU A 307 -3.23 -11.25 17.28
CA LEU A 307 -3.64 -10.03 17.96
C LEU A 307 -2.55 -8.95 17.81
N PRO A 308 -2.92 -7.70 17.43
CA PRO A 308 -2.02 -6.56 17.52
C PRO A 308 -1.64 -6.28 18.99
N PRO A 309 -0.56 -5.51 19.26
CA PRO A 309 -0.09 -5.20 20.61
C PRO A 309 -1.06 -4.24 21.34
N ILE A 310 -2.11 -4.82 21.92
CA ILE A 310 -3.18 -4.14 22.66
C ILE A 310 -2.65 -3.34 23.86
N ASP A 311 -1.49 -3.69 24.43
CA ASP A 311 -0.82 -2.93 25.49
C ASP A 311 -0.46 -1.48 25.08
N ARG A 312 -0.49 -1.17 23.78
CA ARG A 312 -0.13 0.13 23.19
C ARG A 312 -1.32 0.99 22.77
N ILE A 313 -2.56 0.52 22.88
CA ILE A 313 -3.75 1.34 22.56
C ILE A 313 -3.91 2.50 23.56
N PRO A 314 -4.52 3.64 23.16
CA PRO A 314 -4.65 4.79 24.06
C PRO A 314 -5.42 4.53 25.36
N GLU A 315 -6.36 3.58 25.41
CA GLU A 315 -7.08 3.14 26.63
C GLU A 315 -6.11 2.76 27.76
N PHE A 316 -5.01 2.08 27.42
CA PHE A 316 -3.98 1.70 28.38
C PHE A 316 -2.78 2.66 28.39
N ARG A 317 -2.82 3.83 27.74
CA ARG A 317 -1.68 4.76 27.69
C ARG A 317 -1.10 5.05 29.07
N ASP A 318 -1.97 5.26 30.05
CA ASP A 318 -1.60 5.71 31.40
C ASP A 318 -1.50 4.54 32.43
N ASP A 319 -1.61 3.28 31.98
CA ASP A 319 -1.38 2.08 32.79
C ASP A 319 0.07 1.96 33.28
N SER A 320 0.29 1.21 34.37
CA SER A 320 1.64 0.87 34.82
C SER A 320 2.38 -0.01 33.80
N ALA A 321 3.71 0.09 33.76
CA ALA A 321 4.53 -0.77 32.90
C ALA A 321 4.35 -2.27 33.20
N GLU A 322 4.00 -2.62 34.44
CA GLU A 322 3.63 -3.98 34.87
C GLU A 322 2.30 -4.42 34.22
N SER A 323 1.25 -3.58 34.31
CA SER A 323 -0.06 -3.84 33.69
C SER A 323 0.00 -3.94 32.15
N LYS A 324 0.98 -3.27 31.51
CA LYS A 324 1.25 -3.40 30.08
C LYS A 324 2.02 -4.67 29.74
N ALA A 325 3.06 -4.99 30.51
CA ALA A 325 3.85 -6.20 30.33
C ALA A 325 2.98 -7.47 30.47
N GLU A 326 2.06 -7.51 31.43
CA GLU A 326 1.10 -8.61 31.56
C GLU A 326 0.15 -8.75 30.35
N LYS A 327 -0.23 -7.64 29.70
CA LYS A 327 -1.05 -7.68 28.47
C LYS A 327 -0.22 -8.17 27.28
N ALA A 328 1.01 -7.68 27.15
CA ALA A 328 1.95 -8.15 26.13
C ALA A 328 2.25 -9.65 26.26
N GLU A 329 2.48 -10.16 27.47
CA GLU A 329 2.71 -11.59 27.73
C GLU A 329 1.52 -12.46 27.26
N ARG A 330 0.28 -12.03 27.52
CA ARG A 330 -0.94 -12.74 27.05
C ARG A 330 -1.11 -12.69 25.52
N ILE A 331 -0.65 -11.62 24.88
CA ILE A 331 -0.65 -11.48 23.41
C ILE A 331 0.43 -12.38 22.80
N ASP A 332 1.62 -12.44 23.40
CA ASP A 332 2.70 -13.34 22.98
C ASP A 332 2.28 -14.81 23.13
N GLU A 333 1.62 -15.18 24.23
CA GLU A 333 1.00 -16.50 24.43
C GLU A 333 -0.05 -16.81 23.35
N PHE A 334 -0.97 -15.88 23.09
CA PHE A 334 -1.99 -16.04 22.07
C PHE A 334 -1.41 -16.19 20.66
N ASN A 335 -0.47 -15.31 20.26
CA ASN A 335 0.12 -15.31 18.92
C ASN A 335 0.96 -16.57 18.68
N ALA A 336 1.68 -17.07 19.69
CA ALA A 336 2.38 -18.36 19.60
C ALA A 336 1.39 -19.55 19.51
N GLY A 337 0.28 -19.49 20.25
CA GLY A 337 -0.75 -20.51 20.25
C GLY A 337 -1.52 -20.59 18.93
N ILE A 338 -1.99 -19.45 18.39
CA ILE A 338 -2.75 -19.39 17.14
C ILE A 338 -1.90 -19.82 15.93
N ALA A 339 -0.59 -19.53 15.93
CA ALA A 339 0.34 -20.02 14.91
C ALA A 339 0.56 -21.54 14.97
N THR A 340 0.54 -22.10 16.19
CA THR A 340 0.56 -23.56 16.38
C THR A 340 -0.75 -24.17 15.88
N LEU A 341 -1.90 -23.61 16.27
CA LEU A 341 -3.23 -24.04 15.83
C LEU A 341 -3.38 -24.04 14.30
N ALA A 342 -2.92 -22.98 13.62
CA ALA A 342 -2.97 -22.92 12.16
C ALA A 342 -2.20 -24.07 11.48
N THR A 343 -1.03 -24.43 12.05
CA THR A 343 -0.23 -25.58 11.59
C THR A 343 -0.93 -26.91 11.86
N ASP A 344 -1.48 -27.07 13.07
CA ASP A 344 -2.14 -28.30 13.51
C ASP A 344 -3.40 -28.57 12.69
N LEU A 345 -4.29 -27.58 12.51
CA LEU A 345 -5.49 -27.66 11.66
C LEU A 345 -5.15 -28.07 10.22
N THR A 346 -4.14 -27.43 9.62
CA THR A 346 -3.65 -27.79 8.28
C THR A 346 -3.20 -29.25 8.21
N SER A 347 -2.53 -29.74 9.26
CA SER A 347 -1.96 -31.09 9.30
C SER A 347 -2.96 -32.20 9.62
N GLU A 348 -3.99 -31.92 10.43
CA GLU A 348 -4.97 -32.89 10.90
C GLU A 348 -6.20 -32.98 9.99
N TYR A 349 -6.69 -31.85 9.49
CA TYR A 349 -7.91 -31.77 8.68
C TYR A 349 -7.64 -31.63 7.17
N GLY A 350 -6.44 -31.17 6.78
CA GLY A 350 -6.09 -30.91 5.38
C GLY A 350 -6.63 -29.57 4.84
N THR A 351 -7.19 -28.74 5.72
CA THR A 351 -7.68 -27.39 5.47
C THR A 351 -6.53 -26.44 5.13
N THR A 352 -6.72 -25.53 4.18
CA THR A 352 -5.77 -24.43 3.95
C THR A 352 -5.97 -23.36 5.02
N VAL A 353 -4.94 -23.06 5.83
CA VAL A 353 -5.04 -22.03 6.89
C VAL A 353 -4.05 -20.90 6.65
N TYR A 354 -4.57 -19.71 6.39
CA TYR A 354 -3.80 -18.47 6.34
C TYR A 354 -3.76 -17.85 7.74
N LEU A 355 -2.57 -17.68 8.31
CA LEU A 355 -2.37 -16.91 9.53
C LEU A 355 -2.02 -15.46 9.18
N ILE A 356 -2.96 -14.55 9.34
CA ILE A 356 -2.78 -13.12 9.07
C ILE A 356 -1.91 -12.48 10.17
N PRO A 357 -0.72 -11.93 9.84
CA PRO A 357 0.25 -11.43 10.82
C PRO A 357 -0.09 -10.00 11.28
N ALA A 358 -1.27 -9.84 11.90
CA ALA A 358 -1.78 -8.54 12.32
C ALA A 358 -0.91 -7.86 13.39
N TRP A 359 -0.10 -8.62 14.14
CA TRP A 359 0.88 -8.06 15.06
C TRP A 359 2.03 -7.40 14.30
N GLN A 360 2.61 -8.11 13.31
CA GLN A 360 3.69 -7.58 12.47
C GLN A 360 3.21 -6.35 11.69
N ALA A 361 2.02 -6.41 11.10
CA ALA A 361 1.41 -5.29 10.39
C ALA A 361 1.29 -4.04 11.26
N PHE A 362 0.89 -4.20 12.53
CA PHE A 362 0.84 -3.08 13.47
C PHE A 362 2.24 -2.58 13.87
N GLU A 363 3.18 -3.48 14.19
CA GLU A 363 4.55 -3.08 14.57
C GLU A 363 5.24 -2.29 13.46
N GLU A 364 5.08 -2.72 12.21
CA GLU A 364 5.70 -2.04 11.09
C GLU A 364 5.19 -0.59 10.94
N ILE A 365 3.87 -0.40 11.06
CA ILE A 365 3.22 0.92 11.09
C ILE A 365 3.69 1.75 12.29
N TYR A 366 3.68 1.15 13.49
CA TYR A 366 3.95 1.84 14.76
C TYR A 366 5.40 2.34 14.86
N TRP A 367 6.35 1.59 14.34
CA TRP A 367 7.78 1.97 14.32
C TRP A 367 8.19 2.80 13.10
N ASN A 368 7.39 2.82 12.03
CA ASN A 368 7.66 3.59 10.80
C ASN A 368 6.55 4.60 10.42
N PRO A 369 5.94 5.34 11.37
CA PRO A 369 4.68 6.03 11.13
C PRO A 369 4.73 7.04 9.97
N SER A 370 5.87 7.73 9.79
CA SER A 370 6.03 8.70 8.71
C SER A 370 6.12 8.08 7.31
N ALA A 371 6.47 6.78 7.19
CA ALA A 371 6.38 6.03 5.95
C ALA A 371 4.90 5.79 5.58
N PHE A 372 4.05 5.53 6.57
CA PHE A 372 2.61 5.27 6.41
C PHE A 372 1.72 6.51 6.46
N GLY A 373 2.30 7.72 6.54
CA GLY A 373 1.58 8.99 6.61
C GLY A 373 1.03 9.37 8.01
N PHE A 374 1.44 8.65 9.06
CA PHE A 374 1.08 8.96 10.44
C PHE A 374 2.11 9.87 11.11
N ASP A 375 1.61 10.74 12.00
CA ASP A 375 2.45 11.52 12.93
C ASP A 375 1.93 11.52 14.38
N ASN A 376 0.78 10.88 14.64
CA ASN A 376 0.33 10.59 16.01
C ASN A 376 0.08 9.08 16.21
N ILE A 377 0.91 8.47 17.06
CA ILE A 377 0.91 7.02 17.33
C ILE A 377 0.47 6.65 18.77
N THR A 378 0.14 7.64 19.61
CA THR A 378 -0.10 7.43 21.06
C THR A 378 -1.42 7.98 21.59
N HIS A 379 -2.15 8.73 20.75
CA HIS A 379 -3.44 9.33 21.09
C HIS A 379 -4.48 8.93 20.04
N SER A 380 -5.74 9.11 20.39
CA SER A 380 -6.89 8.93 19.52
C SER A 380 -7.20 10.19 18.72
N ALA A 381 -7.73 10.04 17.51
CA ALA A 381 -8.22 11.17 16.71
C ALA A 381 -9.50 11.79 17.30
N CYS A 382 -10.33 11.01 17.97
CA CYS A 382 -11.44 11.46 18.81
C CYS A 382 -11.06 11.44 20.29
N GLU A 383 -11.20 12.57 20.98
CA GLU A 383 -11.01 12.67 22.43
C GLU A 383 -12.36 12.45 23.16
N HIS A 384 -12.58 11.26 23.72
CA HIS A 384 -13.83 10.94 24.43
C HIS A 384 -13.61 10.49 25.88
N SER A 385 -14.72 10.35 26.62
CA SER A 385 -14.73 9.79 27.98
C SER A 385 -15.77 8.68 28.19
N GLY A 386 -16.51 8.31 27.13
CA GLY A 386 -17.44 7.18 27.11
C GLY A 386 -16.76 5.85 26.76
N ILE A 387 -17.56 4.83 26.44
CA ILE A 387 -17.06 3.53 25.93
C ILE A 387 -16.56 3.69 24.48
N THR A 388 -17.24 4.54 23.71
CA THR A 388 -16.99 4.94 22.33
C THR A 388 -17.10 6.46 22.20
N CYS A 389 -16.56 7.03 21.13
CA CYS A 389 -16.74 8.44 20.74
C CYS A 389 -18.22 8.78 20.45
N ASP A 390 -18.69 9.97 20.84
CA ASP A 390 -20.05 10.46 20.54
C ASP A 390 -20.05 11.74 19.69
N SER A 391 -21.21 12.10 19.15
CA SER A 391 -21.37 13.25 18.23
C SER A 391 -20.97 14.64 18.79
N ASN A 392 -20.70 14.76 20.09
CA ASN A 392 -20.27 15.98 20.78
C ASN A 392 -18.77 15.98 21.14
N ASP A 393 -18.08 14.85 21.00
CA ASP A 393 -16.65 14.74 21.32
C ASP A 393 -15.77 15.48 20.30
N PRO A 394 -14.65 16.09 20.72
CA PRO A 394 -13.67 16.68 19.81
C PRO A 394 -13.02 15.63 18.91
N ILE A 395 -12.93 15.92 17.60
CA ILE A 395 -12.26 15.09 16.61
C ILE A 395 -11.26 15.95 15.83
N ASP A 396 -10.03 15.45 15.65
CA ASP A 396 -9.02 16.11 14.83
C ASP A 396 -9.52 16.30 13.38
N PRO A 397 -9.28 17.45 12.73
CA PRO A 397 -9.76 17.70 11.36
C PRO A 397 -9.11 16.80 10.30
N VAL A 398 -8.04 16.07 10.62
CA VAL A 398 -7.36 15.11 9.73
C VAL A 398 -7.14 13.77 10.46
N PRO A 399 -8.20 13.00 10.78
CA PRO A 399 -8.08 11.80 11.63
C PRO A 399 -7.06 10.77 11.14
N ASN A 400 -6.89 10.64 9.82
CA ASN A 400 -6.02 9.63 9.21
C ASN A 400 -4.52 9.87 9.41
N ARG A 401 -4.09 10.97 10.05
CA ARG A 401 -2.70 11.12 10.55
C ARG A 401 -2.45 10.40 11.88
N PHE A 402 -3.51 9.86 12.49
CA PHE A 402 -3.47 9.06 13.71
C PHE A 402 -3.55 7.56 13.36
N ILE A 403 -2.85 6.73 14.13
CA ILE A 403 -3.06 5.27 14.11
C ILE A 403 -4.45 4.93 14.64
N PHE A 404 -4.89 5.59 15.72
CA PHE A 404 -6.12 5.28 16.45
C PHE A 404 -7.24 6.29 16.19
N PHE A 405 -8.46 5.82 15.92
CA PHE A 405 -9.62 6.69 15.76
C PHE A 405 -10.20 7.07 17.13
N ASP A 406 -10.51 6.08 17.97
CA ASP A 406 -10.87 6.26 19.37
C ASP A 406 -9.74 5.71 20.27
N ASP A 407 -10.00 5.48 21.56
CA ASP A 407 -9.01 4.97 22.51
C ASP A 407 -8.60 3.50 22.31
N LYS A 408 -9.21 2.78 21.35
CA LYS A 408 -9.01 1.33 21.13
C LYS A 408 -8.79 0.98 19.66
N HIS A 409 -9.62 1.53 18.79
CA HIS A 409 -9.79 1.08 17.42
C HIS A 409 -8.93 1.88 16.43
N PRO A 410 -8.36 1.21 15.40
CA PRO A 410 -7.59 1.87 14.36
C PRO A 410 -8.40 2.84 13.49
N THR A 411 -7.73 3.81 12.86
CA THR A 411 -8.32 4.63 11.80
C THR A 411 -8.52 3.82 10.51
N MET A 412 -9.35 4.34 9.61
CA MET A 412 -9.57 3.73 8.29
C MET A 412 -8.30 3.65 7.43
N ALA A 413 -7.25 4.40 7.79
CA ALA A 413 -5.93 4.34 7.17
C ALA A 413 -5.18 3.08 7.62
N VAL A 414 -5.13 2.78 8.92
CA VAL A 414 -4.58 1.51 9.41
C VAL A 414 -5.37 0.31 8.86
N HIS A 415 -6.70 0.41 8.75
CA HIS A 415 -7.50 -0.61 8.05
C HIS A 415 -7.23 -0.69 6.53
N LYS A 416 -6.72 0.36 5.86
CA LYS A 416 -6.21 0.25 4.47
C LYS A 416 -5.02 -0.70 4.46
N TYR A 417 -4.09 -0.51 5.39
CA TYR A 417 -2.83 -1.24 5.46
C TYR A 417 -3.03 -2.70 5.89
N ILE A 418 -3.85 -2.98 6.92
CA ILE A 418 -4.25 -4.36 7.26
C ILE A 418 -4.85 -5.08 6.05
N ALA A 419 -5.68 -4.41 5.25
CA ALA A 419 -6.21 -4.99 4.02
C ALA A 419 -5.17 -5.16 2.90
N MET A 420 -4.02 -4.48 2.94
CA MET A 420 -2.90 -4.71 2.01
C MET A 420 -2.11 -5.96 2.45
N PHE A 421 -1.75 -6.06 3.74
CA PHE A 421 -1.13 -7.27 4.31
C PHE A 421 -1.97 -8.54 4.09
N VAL A 422 -3.30 -8.48 4.23
CA VAL A 422 -4.17 -9.63 3.92
C VAL A 422 -4.08 -10.01 2.45
N LYS A 423 -4.14 -9.05 1.52
CA LYS A 423 -4.11 -9.32 0.08
C LYS A 423 -2.81 -9.96 -0.37
N GLU A 424 -1.69 -9.41 0.08
CA GLU A 424 -0.34 -9.90 -0.26
C GLU A 424 -0.08 -11.30 0.31
N LEU A 425 -0.75 -11.68 1.40
CA LEU A 425 -0.62 -13.01 2.00
C LEU A 425 -1.57 -14.07 1.40
N VAL A 426 -2.78 -13.68 0.96
CA VAL A 426 -3.80 -14.64 0.48
C VAL A 426 -4.00 -14.64 -1.03
N GLY A 427 -3.52 -13.60 -1.72
CA GLY A 427 -3.55 -13.49 -3.17
C GLY A 427 -2.31 -14.07 -3.84
N GLU A 428 -2.40 -14.23 -5.15
CA GLU A 428 -1.28 -14.58 -6.01
C GLU A 428 -0.58 -13.28 -6.43
N SER A 429 0.76 -13.27 -6.47
CA SER A 429 1.52 -12.04 -6.78
C SER A 429 1.35 -11.64 -8.24
N ASP A 430 1.18 -10.34 -8.48
CA ASP A 430 0.98 -9.66 -9.78
C ASP A 430 1.81 -8.37 -9.67
N TYR A 431 3.14 -8.50 -9.77
CA TYR A 431 4.09 -7.47 -9.32
C TYR A 431 3.95 -6.15 -10.08
N ASP A 432 3.83 -6.21 -11.40
CA ASP A 432 3.77 -5.04 -12.29
C ASP A 432 2.34 -4.54 -12.53
N GLY A 433 1.33 -5.37 -12.23
CA GLY A 433 -0.09 -5.04 -12.30
C GLY A 433 -0.75 -5.30 -13.64
N ASP A 434 -0.15 -6.09 -14.54
CA ASP A 434 -0.68 -6.40 -15.87
C ASP A 434 -1.94 -7.30 -15.84
N GLY A 435 -2.10 -8.10 -14.78
CA GLY A 435 -3.21 -9.03 -14.57
C GLY A 435 -2.88 -10.52 -14.75
N LEU A 436 -1.62 -10.89 -14.95
CA LEU A 436 -1.08 -12.24 -14.83
C LEU A 436 -0.39 -12.43 -13.47
N ALA A 437 -0.13 -13.68 -13.10
CA ALA A 437 0.60 -13.99 -11.87
C ALA A 437 2.12 -14.04 -12.13
N ASP A 438 2.95 -13.63 -11.16
CA ASP A 438 4.42 -13.64 -11.24
C ASP A 438 5.04 -14.99 -11.70
N ASP A 439 4.32 -16.12 -11.55
CA ASP A 439 4.78 -17.45 -11.97
C ASP A 439 4.22 -17.93 -13.33
N GLU A 440 3.28 -17.19 -13.91
CA GLU A 440 2.80 -17.33 -15.30
C GLU A 440 3.37 -16.24 -16.24
N ASP A 441 3.82 -15.11 -15.70
CA ASP A 441 4.42 -13.97 -16.40
C ASP A 441 5.91 -14.22 -16.78
N LEU A 442 6.31 -13.80 -18.00
CA LEU A 442 7.69 -13.84 -18.48
C LEU A 442 8.37 -12.46 -18.53
N CYS A 443 7.64 -11.38 -18.25
CA CYS A 443 8.02 -9.99 -18.40
C CYS A 443 7.60 -9.16 -17.16
N ASP A 444 8.19 -9.48 -15.99
CA ASP A 444 7.93 -8.94 -14.64
C ASP A 444 8.18 -7.43 -14.42
N ASP A 445 8.28 -6.67 -15.50
CA ASP A 445 8.45 -5.22 -15.52
C ASP A 445 7.65 -4.49 -16.63
N SER A 446 6.59 -5.11 -17.17
CA SER A 446 5.65 -4.45 -18.09
C SER A 446 5.00 -3.24 -17.40
N ARG A 447 4.64 -2.17 -18.14
CA ARG A 447 4.03 -1.02 -17.46
C ARG A 447 2.54 -1.22 -17.24
N PRO A 448 2.01 -0.96 -16.03
CA PRO A 448 0.60 -1.19 -15.74
C PRO A 448 -0.34 -0.45 -16.70
N GLY A 449 -1.17 -1.23 -17.39
CA GLY A 449 -2.12 -0.75 -18.40
C GLY A 449 -1.56 -0.58 -19.82
N GLU A 450 -0.33 -1.04 -20.10
CA GLU A 450 0.08 -1.39 -21.46
C GLU A 450 -0.73 -2.62 -21.95
N GLU A 451 -0.81 -2.85 -23.27
CA GLU A 451 -1.45 -4.06 -23.80
C GLU A 451 -0.38 -5.17 -23.85
N VAL A 452 -0.48 -6.16 -22.98
CA VAL A 452 0.38 -7.36 -22.92
C VAL A 452 -0.22 -8.53 -23.73
N ASP A 453 0.58 -9.54 -24.06
CA ASP A 453 0.12 -10.77 -24.70
C ASP A 453 -0.28 -11.88 -23.68
N SER A 454 -0.10 -13.16 -24.00
CA SER A 454 -0.42 -14.26 -23.08
C SER A 454 0.70 -14.59 -22.08
N ASP A 455 1.87 -14.00 -22.29
CA ASP A 455 3.11 -14.31 -21.60
C ASP A 455 3.59 -13.07 -20.79
N GLY A 456 2.69 -12.10 -20.57
CA GLY A 456 2.91 -10.81 -19.87
C GLY A 456 3.73 -9.77 -20.63
N CYS A 457 4.24 -10.14 -21.80
CA CYS A 457 5.14 -9.27 -22.54
C CYS A 457 4.38 -8.23 -23.39
N PRO A 458 4.83 -6.95 -23.38
CA PRO A 458 4.32 -5.95 -24.31
C PRO A 458 4.68 -6.31 -25.76
N PRO A 459 3.85 -5.94 -26.76
CA PRO A 459 4.13 -6.25 -28.16
C PRO A 459 5.44 -5.58 -28.61
N PRO A 460 6.27 -6.27 -29.41
CA PRO A 460 7.50 -5.69 -29.95
C PRO A 460 7.25 -4.37 -30.69
N VAL A 461 8.13 -3.40 -30.45
CA VAL A 461 8.00 -2.03 -30.96
C VAL A 461 8.75 -1.90 -32.30
N ASP A 462 8.14 -1.15 -33.21
CA ASP A 462 8.71 -0.65 -34.46
C ASP A 462 8.45 0.87 -34.42
N THR A 463 9.48 1.65 -34.06
CA THR A 463 9.37 3.07 -33.68
C THR A 463 9.21 3.98 -34.89
N ASP A 464 9.77 3.63 -36.05
CA ASP A 464 9.67 4.43 -37.28
C ASP A 464 8.70 3.87 -38.34
N GLY A 465 8.26 2.63 -38.19
CA GLY A 465 7.24 1.99 -38.99
C GLY A 465 7.75 1.41 -40.31
N ASP A 466 9.05 1.10 -40.43
CA ASP A 466 9.62 0.52 -41.64
C ASP A 466 9.37 -0.99 -41.81
N GLY A 467 8.99 -1.68 -40.72
CA GLY A 467 8.64 -3.09 -40.68
C GLY A 467 9.72 -4.01 -40.10
N ILE A 468 10.83 -3.47 -39.62
CA ILE A 468 11.78 -4.14 -38.72
C ILE A 468 11.50 -3.68 -37.27
N LEU A 469 11.74 -4.54 -36.29
CA LEU A 469 11.52 -4.22 -34.88
C LEU A 469 12.72 -3.47 -34.31
N ASP A 470 12.51 -2.59 -33.33
CA ASP A 470 13.56 -1.78 -32.68
C ASP A 470 14.74 -2.60 -32.11
N GLU A 471 14.52 -3.89 -31.82
CA GLU A 471 15.55 -4.84 -31.37
C GLU A 471 16.43 -5.43 -32.49
N ASP A 472 15.91 -5.44 -33.73
CA ASP A 472 16.53 -5.96 -34.95
C ASP A 472 16.95 -4.83 -35.94
N ASP A 473 16.62 -3.56 -35.64
CA ASP A 473 16.88 -2.39 -36.48
C ASP A 473 18.23 -1.71 -36.14
N ASP A 474 19.18 -1.77 -37.08
CA ASP A 474 20.48 -1.07 -37.00
C ASP A 474 20.37 0.44 -37.34
N CYS A 475 19.21 0.90 -37.83
CA CYS A 475 19.06 2.10 -38.65
C CYS A 475 17.94 3.09 -38.25
N ALA A 476 17.45 3.03 -37.01
CA ALA A 476 16.39 3.87 -36.43
C ALA A 476 16.17 5.27 -37.04
N GLY A 477 14.91 5.56 -37.39
CA GLY A 477 14.46 6.80 -38.00
C GLY A 477 14.35 6.73 -39.52
N THR A 478 14.10 5.55 -40.09
CA THR A 478 13.81 5.32 -41.49
C THR A 478 12.69 6.26 -42.00
N PRO A 479 12.91 7.04 -43.08
CA PRO A 479 11.88 7.95 -43.56
C PRO A 479 10.68 7.23 -44.20
N ASP A 480 9.46 7.60 -43.76
CA ASP A 480 8.16 7.08 -44.20
C ASP A 480 8.12 6.55 -45.64
N GLY A 481 7.89 5.23 -45.78
CA GLY A 481 7.60 4.59 -47.07
C GLY A 481 8.81 4.34 -47.96
N GLN A 482 10.03 4.48 -47.44
CA GLN A 482 11.20 3.83 -48.05
C GLN A 482 11.17 2.31 -47.84
N THR A 483 11.94 1.60 -48.67
CA THR A 483 12.17 0.16 -48.51
C THR A 483 13.52 -0.07 -47.86
N VAL A 484 13.51 -0.85 -46.79
CA VAL A 484 14.70 -1.22 -46.01
C VAL A 484 15.28 -2.57 -46.44
N ASP A 485 16.48 -2.87 -45.95
CA ASP A 485 17.08 -4.21 -46.04
C ASP A 485 16.75 -5.04 -44.79
N GLU A 486 17.52 -6.11 -44.53
CA GLU A 486 17.28 -7.02 -43.41
C GLU A 486 17.68 -6.45 -42.04
N ASN A 487 18.28 -5.25 -41.98
CA ASN A 487 18.72 -4.57 -40.75
C ASN A 487 18.02 -3.21 -40.54
N GLY A 488 16.84 -2.98 -41.16
CA GLY A 488 16.11 -1.69 -41.09
C GLY A 488 16.73 -0.56 -41.94
N CYS A 489 17.80 -0.82 -42.69
CA CYS A 489 18.53 0.27 -43.35
C CYS A 489 17.98 0.62 -44.76
N ALA A 490 17.32 1.78 -44.88
CA ALA A 490 16.97 2.31 -46.20
C ALA A 490 18.21 2.82 -46.97
N ALA A 491 18.10 2.91 -48.30
CA ALA A 491 19.17 3.43 -49.15
C ALA A 491 19.56 4.90 -48.83
N SER A 492 18.71 5.69 -48.18
CA SER A 492 19.08 7.04 -47.73
C SER A 492 19.92 7.08 -46.45
N GLN A 493 19.92 6.02 -45.65
CA GLN A 493 20.70 5.90 -44.41
C GLN A 493 22.04 5.19 -44.63
N ARG A 494 22.14 4.33 -45.64
CA ARG A 494 23.38 3.62 -45.98
C ARG A 494 24.32 4.46 -46.83
N ASP A 495 25.61 4.23 -46.63
CA ASP A 495 26.75 4.70 -47.40
C ASP A 495 27.68 3.48 -47.52
N SER A 496 27.40 2.63 -48.52
CA SER A 496 27.88 1.25 -48.58
C SER A 496 29.38 1.14 -48.90
N ASP A 497 30.00 2.20 -49.45
CA ASP A 497 31.46 2.27 -49.61
C ASP A 497 32.14 3.31 -48.68
N GLY A 498 31.41 4.24 -48.08
CA GLY A 498 31.92 5.15 -47.05
C GLY A 498 32.57 6.43 -47.60
N ASP A 499 32.15 6.91 -48.78
CA ASP A 499 32.65 8.16 -49.38
C ASP A 499 31.98 9.44 -48.80
N GLY A 500 30.85 9.28 -48.11
CA GLY A 500 30.04 10.36 -47.55
C GLY A 500 28.80 10.75 -48.39
N VAL A 501 28.45 9.99 -49.42
CA VAL A 501 27.20 10.08 -50.19
C VAL A 501 26.34 8.85 -49.87
N SER A 502 25.05 9.03 -49.61
CA SER A 502 24.16 7.89 -49.34
C SER A 502 23.84 7.10 -50.61
N ASP A 503 23.58 5.80 -50.45
CA ASP A 503 23.29 4.87 -51.56
C ASP A 503 22.10 5.30 -52.46
N ALA A 504 21.20 6.12 -51.92
CA ALA A 504 20.07 6.71 -52.64
C ALA A 504 20.46 7.83 -53.61
N ASP A 505 21.52 8.58 -53.31
CA ASP A 505 22.03 9.70 -54.11
C ASP A 505 23.31 9.34 -54.90
N ASP A 506 24.02 8.27 -54.52
CA ASP A 506 25.19 7.79 -55.25
C ASP A 506 24.84 7.04 -56.55
N GLN A 507 25.66 7.26 -57.57
CA GLN A 507 25.61 6.57 -58.87
C GLN A 507 26.42 5.26 -58.86
N CYS A 508 27.28 5.05 -57.86
CA CYS A 508 28.23 3.95 -57.80
C CYS A 508 28.37 3.27 -56.41
N PRO A 509 27.33 3.03 -55.60
CA PRO A 509 27.42 2.75 -54.13
C PRO A 509 28.15 1.47 -53.69
N GLU A 510 28.79 0.78 -54.62
CA GLU A 510 29.52 -0.48 -54.46
C GLU A 510 30.95 -0.33 -55.02
N THR A 511 31.58 0.84 -54.88
CA THR A 511 32.98 1.01 -55.28
C THR A 511 33.96 0.51 -54.21
N ALA A 512 35.24 0.87 -54.35
CA ALA A 512 36.24 0.50 -53.36
C ALA A 512 36.23 1.56 -52.26
N SER A 513 36.00 1.17 -51.02
CA SER A 513 35.67 2.07 -49.91
C SER A 513 36.30 3.48 -49.95
N GLY A 514 35.42 4.50 -50.05
CA GLY A 514 35.71 5.93 -50.03
C GLY A 514 36.36 6.49 -51.31
N ALA A 515 35.84 6.20 -52.51
CA ALA A 515 36.53 6.44 -53.80
C ALA A 515 35.87 7.43 -54.78
#